data_AF-A0AAV2WDN4-F1
#
_entry.id   AF-A0AAV2WDN4-F1
#
_cell.length_a   1.000
_cell.length_b   1.000
_cell.length_c   1.000
_cell.angle_alpha   90.00
_cell.angle_beta   90.00
_cell.angle_gamma   90.00
#
_symmetry.space_group_name_H-M   'P 1'
#
loop_
_entity.id
_entity.type
_entity.pdbx_description
1 polymer ?
#
loop_
_entity_poly.entity_id
_entity_poly.type
_entity_poly.pdbx_seq_one_letter_code
_entity_poly.pdbx_strand_id
1 'polypeptide(L)'
;MTEYRIDDLARRAGTTARNVRVYQESGLLPRPHRRGRVAIYTDRHLRQLEAIIRLLGEGFTVKHILRFLTGLQRGQDLAQVLDLADLGELVTEPWSRPVTATVSRAELENRLGTLDVATLARLLADRIIEETEETDRFRVRDQRVIEDFATLIARGMPLATILQTTAAVDAHLDEAARELAGAGHSEVVRQRGAGWYPSNDTELAWAADLVDAMRRVARRSAHASLDRALDEAVRTELRRYQQYEAADADGK
;
A
#
# COMPACT_ATOMS: atom_id res chain seq x y z
N MET A 1 -37.86 -21.92 19.76
CA MET A 1 -37.23 -20.59 19.57
C MET A 1 -36.96 -20.04 20.96
N THR A 2 -35.70 -19.76 21.27
CA THR A 2 -35.34 -19.23 22.59
C THR A 2 -35.60 -17.72 22.60
N GLU A 3 -36.30 -17.25 23.63
CA GLU A 3 -36.57 -15.83 23.86
C GLU A 3 -35.52 -15.24 24.81
N TYR A 4 -34.98 -14.07 24.48
CA TYR A 4 -33.96 -13.36 25.27
C TYR A 4 -34.45 -11.98 25.67
N ARG A 5 -34.15 -11.58 26.91
CA ARG A 5 -34.12 -10.17 27.30
C ARG A 5 -32.81 -9.53 26.87
N ILE A 6 -32.77 -8.21 26.80
CA ILE A 6 -31.59 -7.46 26.32
C ILE A 6 -30.31 -7.81 27.08
N ASP A 7 -30.39 -8.00 28.40
CA ASP A 7 -29.24 -8.31 29.24
C ASP A 7 -28.74 -9.75 29.03
N ASP A 8 -29.66 -10.69 28.80
CA ASP A 8 -29.31 -12.09 28.51
C ASP A 8 -28.72 -12.25 27.11
N LEU A 9 -29.25 -11.48 26.14
CA LEU A 9 -28.72 -11.41 24.79
C LEU A 9 -27.29 -10.86 24.78
N ALA A 10 -27.07 -9.74 25.47
CA ALA A 10 -25.76 -9.09 25.57
C ALA A 10 -24.73 -10.03 26.19
N ARG A 11 -25.08 -10.71 27.30
CA ARG A 11 -24.20 -11.65 28.00
C ARG A 11 -23.80 -12.82 27.11
N ARG A 12 -24.76 -13.41 26.39
CA ARG A 12 -24.50 -14.54 25.48
C ARG A 12 -23.61 -14.15 24.31
N ALA A 13 -23.79 -12.95 23.77
CA ALA A 13 -22.98 -12.44 22.67
C ALA A 13 -21.61 -11.87 23.11
N GLY A 14 -21.30 -11.83 24.42
CA GLY A 14 -20.06 -11.25 24.93
C GLY A 14 -19.97 -9.73 24.82
N THR A 15 -21.11 -9.02 24.94
CA THR A 15 -21.17 -7.55 24.86
C THR A 15 -22.03 -6.95 25.98
N THR A 16 -22.28 -5.64 25.94
CA THR A 16 -23.11 -4.92 26.93
C THR A 16 -24.48 -4.57 26.38
N ALA A 17 -25.49 -4.48 27.24
CA ALA A 17 -26.83 -4.04 26.85
C ALA A 17 -26.84 -2.63 26.22
N ARG A 18 -25.87 -1.77 26.59
CA ARG A 18 -25.64 -0.46 25.96
C ARG A 18 -25.28 -0.63 24.48
N ASN A 19 -24.31 -1.50 24.17
CA ASN A 19 -23.90 -1.75 22.78
C ASN A 19 -25.04 -2.36 21.95
N VAL A 20 -25.84 -3.26 22.55
CA VAL A 20 -27.03 -3.82 21.89
C VAL A 20 -28.01 -2.72 21.48
N ARG A 21 -28.27 -1.72 22.34
CA ARG A 21 -29.11 -0.57 21.99
C ARG A 21 -28.50 0.27 20.88
N VAL A 22 -27.20 0.55 20.95
CA VAL A 22 -26.47 1.29 19.91
C VAL A 22 -26.60 0.59 18.54
N TYR A 23 -26.43 -0.73 18.47
CA TYR A 23 -26.59 -1.48 17.22
C TYR A 23 -28.03 -1.53 16.73
N GLN A 24 -29.01 -1.56 17.63
CA GLN A 24 -30.42 -1.48 17.28
C GLN A 24 -30.80 -0.09 16.73
N GLU A 25 -30.35 0.99 17.38
CA GLU A 25 -30.56 2.37 16.94
C GLU A 25 -29.86 2.65 15.61
N SER A 26 -28.67 2.08 15.43
CA SER A 26 -27.92 2.17 14.17
C SER A 26 -28.55 1.35 13.05
N GLY A 27 -29.55 0.50 13.32
CA GLY A 27 -30.20 -0.34 12.32
C GLY A 27 -29.46 -1.64 11.99
N LEU A 28 -28.37 -1.96 12.68
CA LEU A 28 -27.62 -3.21 12.54
C LEU A 28 -28.32 -4.41 13.16
N LEU A 29 -29.14 -4.19 14.18
CA LEU A 29 -29.94 -5.24 14.81
C LEU A 29 -31.43 -4.97 14.55
N PRO A 30 -32.20 -5.96 14.05
CA PRO A 30 -33.63 -5.80 13.84
C PRO A 30 -34.34 -5.40 15.13
N ARG A 31 -35.44 -4.66 14.99
CA ARG A 31 -36.24 -4.27 16.15
C ARG A 31 -36.78 -5.52 16.85
N PRO A 32 -36.65 -5.63 18.18
CA PRO A 32 -37.17 -6.76 18.94
C PRO A 32 -38.68 -6.80 18.90
N HIS A 33 -39.24 -7.99 19.13
CA HIS A 33 -40.67 -8.15 19.33
C HIS A 33 -41.06 -7.51 20.67
N ARG A 34 -42.18 -6.79 20.69
CA ARG A 34 -42.71 -6.20 21.93
C ARG A 34 -43.79 -7.09 22.50
N ARG A 35 -43.58 -7.56 23.74
CA ARG A 35 -44.61 -8.22 24.56
C ARG A 35 -44.91 -7.30 25.73
N GLY A 36 -45.92 -6.44 25.56
CA GLY A 36 -46.22 -5.34 26.49
C GLY A 36 -45.09 -4.31 26.55
N ARG A 37 -44.57 -4.03 27.76
CA ARG A 37 -43.43 -3.10 27.97
C ARG A 37 -42.05 -3.75 27.81
N VAL A 38 -42.00 -5.04 27.46
CA VAL A 38 -40.75 -5.81 27.42
C VAL A 38 -40.34 -6.08 25.96
N ALA A 39 -39.09 -5.76 25.64
CA ALA A 39 -38.46 -6.12 24.38
C ALA A 39 -37.94 -7.57 24.44
N ILE A 40 -38.39 -8.40 23.49
CA ILE A 40 -38.03 -9.81 23.37
C ILE A 40 -37.20 -10.00 22.10
N TYR A 41 -36.01 -10.55 22.28
CA TYR A 41 -35.07 -10.92 21.23
C TYR A 41 -35.12 -12.44 21.02
N THR A 42 -34.63 -12.92 19.88
CA THR A 42 -34.68 -14.34 19.48
C THR A 42 -33.30 -14.84 19.09
N ASP A 43 -33.17 -16.14 18.85
CA ASP A 43 -31.91 -16.75 18.35
C ASP A 43 -31.40 -16.09 17.05
N ARG A 44 -32.29 -15.52 16.23
CA ARG A 44 -31.90 -14.74 15.05
C ARG A 44 -31.14 -13.47 15.44
N HIS A 45 -31.60 -12.77 16.48
CA HIS A 45 -30.94 -11.58 16.99
C HIS A 45 -29.58 -11.91 17.59
N LEU A 46 -29.47 -13.06 18.29
CA LEU A 46 -28.20 -13.51 18.86
C LEU A 46 -27.15 -13.78 17.78
N ARG A 47 -27.48 -14.59 16.77
CA ARG A 47 -26.56 -14.88 15.66
C ARG A 47 -26.11 -13.62 14.91
N GLN A 48 -27.02 -12.68 14.71
CA GLN A 48 -26.70 -11.41 14.05
C GLN A 48 -25.78 -10.54 14.93
N LEU A 49 -26.01 -10.52 16.23
CA LEU A 49 -25.16 -9.78 17.19
C LEU A 49 -23.75 -10.38 17.30
N GLU A 50 -23.62 -11.71 17.33
CA GLU A 50 -22.33 -12.42 17.32
C GLU A 50 -21.53 -12.12 16.04
N ALA A 51 -22.20 -12.11 14.88
CA ALA A 51 -21.58 -11.75 13.61
C ALA A 51 -21.09 -10.29 13.60
N ILE A 52 -21.88 -9.34 14.12
CA ILE A 52 -21.48 -7.94 14.25
C ILE A 52 -20.23 -7.83 15.12
N ILE A 53 -20.20 -8.48 16.29
CA ILE A 53 -19.08 -8.40 17.22
C ILE A 53 -17.80 -8.99 16.62
N ARG A 54 -17.91 -10.12 15.91
CA ARG A 54 -16.77 -10.73 15.22
C ARG A 54 -16.17 -9.79 14.18
N LEU A 55 -17.02 -9.20 13.32
CA LEU A 55 -16.56 -8.26 12.29
C LEU A 55 -15.93 -7.01 12.88
N LEU A 56 -16.49 -6.47 13.97
CA LEU A 56 -15.87 -5.35 14.69
C LEU A 56 -14.50 -5.73 15.26
N GLY A 57 -14.33 -6.97 15.75
CA GLY A 57 -13.04 -7.50 16.22
C GLY A 57 -12.01 -7.70 15.11
N GLU A 58 -12.46 -7.94 13.87
CA GLU A 58 -11.62 -8.04 12.67
C GLU A 58 -11.29 -6.65 12.06
N GLY A 59 -11.72 -5.55 12.69
CA GLY A 59 -11.39 -4.17 12.29
C GLY A 59 -12.43 -3.49 11.39
N PHE A 60 -13.57 -4.12 11.13
CA PHE A 60 -14.67 -3.48 10.39
C PHE A 60 -15.38 -2.44 11.26
N THR A 61 -15.95 -1.40 10.63
CA THR A 61 -16.74 -0.38 11.34
C THR A 61 -18.24 -0.72 11.30
N VAL A 62 -19.02 -0.17 12.23
CA VAL A 62 -20.49 -0.25 12.26
C VAL A 62 -21.11 0.13 10.89
N LYS A 63 -20.51 1.10 10.20
CA LYS A 63 -20.97 1.56 8.88
C LYS A 63 -20.67 0.56 7.76
N HIS A 64 -19.52 -0.11 7.78
CA HIS A 64 -19.20 -1.20 6.84
C HIS A 64 -20.21 -2.34 6.95
N ILE A 65 -20.52 -2.74 8.18
CA ILE A 65 -21.46 -3.83 8.46
C ILE A 65 -22.88 -3.43 8.00
N LEU A 66 -23.29 -2.18 8.22
CA LEU A 66 -24.61 -1.72 7.80
C LEU A 66 -24.75 -1.66 6.27
N ARG A 67 -23.70 -1.19 5.59
CA ARG A 67 -23.64 -1.15 4.13
C ARG A 67 -23.67 -2.56 3.55
N PHE A 68 -22.87 -3.49 4.09
CA PHE A 68 -22.91 -4.90 3.74
C PHE A 68 -24.32 -5.50 3.88
N LEU A 69 -24.96 -5.31 5.04
CA LEU A 69 -26.30 -5.85 5.30
C LEU A 69 -27.37 -5.25 4.37
N THR A 70 -27.25 -3.98 4.01
CA THR A 70 -28.22 -3.30 3.14
C THR A 70 -27.97 -3.55 1.65
N GLY A 71 -26.72 -3.76 1.23
CA GLY A 71 -26.37 -4.14 -0.15
C GLY A 71 -26.75 -5.58 -0.47
N LEU A 72 -26.56 -6.50 0.48
CA LEU A 72 -26.98 -7.91 0.34
C LEU A 72 -28.50 -8.05 0.20
N GLN A 73 -29.28 -7.20 0.90
CA GLN A 73 -30.74 -7.15 0.76
C GLN A 73 -31.21 -6.65 -0.61
N ARG A 74 -30.36 -5.91 -1.34
CA ARG A 74 -30.66 -5.38 -2.67
C ARG A 74 -30.10 -6.25 -3.81
N GLY A 75 -29.48 -7.39 -3.48
CA GLY A 75 -28.87 -8.29 -4.48
C GLY A 75 -27.63 -7.70 -5.16
N GLN A 76 -26.98 -6.71 -4.53
CA GLN A 76 -25.74 -6.12 -5.05
C GLN A 76 -24.57 -7.06 -4.78
N ASP A 77 -23.61 -7.08 -5.73
CA ASP A 77 -22.40 -7.89 -5.59
C ASP A 77 -21.56 -7.43 -4.38
N LEU A 78 -20.99 -8.40 -3.67
CA LEU A 78 -20.27 -8.19 -2.41
C LEU A 78 -19.09 -7.22 -2.59
N ALA A 79 -18.43 -7.26 -3.74
CA ALA A 79 -17.34 -6.36 -4.09
C ALA A 79 -17.80 -4.89 -4.21
N GLN A 80 -18.94 -4.63 -4.84
CA GLN A 80 -19.48 -3.27 -5.06
C GLN A 80 -20.02 -2.61 -3.79
N VAL A 81 -20.43 -3.41 -2.81
CA VAL A 81 -20.94 -2.92 -1.52
C VAL A 81 -19.79 -2.57 -0.56
N LEU A 82 -18.63 -3.21 -0.76
CA LEU A 82 -17.39 -2.98 -0.02
C LEU A 82 -16.43 -2.02 -0.73
N ASP A 83 -16.58 -1.76 -2.03
CA ASP A 83 -15.86 -0.73 -2.79
C ASP A 83 -15.86 0.59 -1.99
N LEU A 84 -14.78 1.11 -1.42
CA LEU A 84 -13.33 0.93 -1.65
C LEU A 84 -12.87 1.22 -3.08
N ALA A 85 -13.73 1.33 -4.10
CA ALA A 85 -13.30 1.77 -5.43
C ALA A 85 -12.75 3.20 -5.38
N ASP A 86 -13.45 4.15 -4.76
CA ASP A 86 -13.02 5.56 -4.82
C ASP A 86 -11.76 5.83 -3.95
N LEU A 87 -11.67 5.25 -2.74
CA LEU A 87 -10.46 5.38 -1.90
C LEU A 87 -9.34 4.45 -2.31
N GLY A 88 -9.69 3.24 -2.77
CA GLY A 88 -8.76 2.26 -3.29
C GLY A 88 -8.11 2.80 -4.55
N GLU A 89 -8.85 3.30 -5.53
CA GLU A 89 -8.26 3.92 -6.72
C GLU A 89 -7.36 5.11 -6.35
N LEU A 90 -7.77 6.00 -5.45
CA LEU A 90 -6.96 7.18 -5.07
C LEU A 90 -5.68 6.84 -4.28
N VAL A 91 -5.74 5.86 -3.37
CA VAL A 91 -4.61 5.46 -2.50
C VAL A 91 -3.73 4.38 -3.16
N THR A 92 -4.32 3.51 -3.99
CA THR A 92 -3.61 2.45 -4.74
C THR A 92 -3.20 2.86 -6.15
N GLU A 93 -3.62 4.05 -6.60
CA GLU A 93 -3.14 4.63 -7.85
C GLU A 93 -1.62 4.54 -7.91
N PRO A 94 -1.07 3.88 -8.94
CA PRO A 94 0.36 3.72 -9.06
C PRO A 94 1.06 5.07 -9.00
N TRP A 95 2.01 5.20 -8.08
CA TRP A 95 2.78 6.43 -7.92
C TRP A 95 3.45 6.77 -9.26
N SER A 96 3.95 5.79 -9.99
CA SER A 96 4.46 5.92 -11.36
C SER A 96 3.59 5.20 -12.38
N ARG A 97 3.62 5.68 -13.63
CA ARG A 97 3.10 4.97 -14.80
C ARG A 97 4.30 4.45 -15.59
N PRO A 98 4.78 3.23 -15.31
CA PRO A 98 5.94 2.71 -16.01
C PRO A 98 5.58 2.27 -17.42
N VAL A 99 6.55 2.33 -18.34
CA VAL A 99 6.37 1.84 -19.72
C VAL A 99 6.72 0.36 -19.73
N THR A 100 5.71 -0.49 -19.59
CA THR A 100 5.90 -1.95 -19.55
C THR A 100 5.99 -2.52 -20.96
N ALA A 101 6.88 -3.48 -21.20
CA ALA A 101 7.00 -4.19 -22.47
C ALA A 101 7.39 -5.66 -22.26
N THR A 102 6.91 -6.56 -23.11
CA THR A 102 7.35 -7.95 -23.12
C THR A 102 8.45 -8.15 -24.16
N VAL A 103 9.63 -8.54 -23.70
CA VAL A 103 10.83 -8.71 -24.52
C VAL A 103 11.35 -10.13 -24.39
N SER A 104 12.00 -10.62 -25.44
CA SER A 104 12.76 -11.87 -25.40
C SER A 104 14.07 -11.72 -24.63
N ARG A 105 14.63 -12.84 -24.16
CA ARG A 105 15.98 -12.86 -23.57
C ARG A 105 17.03 -12.29 -24.52
N ALA A 106 16.98 -12.67 -25.79
CA ALA A 106 17.91 -12.17 -26.80
C ALA A 106 17.87 -10.64 -26.93
N GLU A 107 16.68 -10.03 -26.85
CA GLU A 107 16.54 -8.57 -26.85
C GLU A 107 17.13 -7.92 -25.59
N LEU A 108 17.00 -8.57 -24.42
CA LEU A 108 17.65 -8.11 -23.19
C LEU A 108 19.17 -8.22 -23.29
N GLU A 109 19.68 -9.35 -23.78
CA GLU A 109 21.12 -9.59 -23.95
C GLU A 109 21.76 -8.61 -24.94
N ASN A 110 21.05 -8.25 -26.00
CA ASN A 110 21.49 -7.23 -26.94
C ASN A 110 21.65 -5.84 -26.30
N ARG A 111 20.89 -5.53 -25.24
CA ARG A 111 20.92 -4.22 -24.56
C ARG A 111 21.83 -4.21 -23.34
N LEU A 112 21.86 -5.33 -22.60
CA LEU A 112 22.50 -5.43 -21.29
C LEU A 112 23.79 -6.26 -21.31
N GLY A 113 24.13 -6.86 -22.44
CA GLY A 113 25.21 -7.83 -22.56
C GLY A 113 24.78 -9.23 -22.13
N THR A 114 25.73 -10.17 -22.09
CA THR A 114 25.45 -11.57 -21.76
C THR A 114 24.80 -11.71 -20.38
N LEU A 115 23.63 -12.37 -20.34
CA LEU A 115 22.90 -12.64 -19.10
C LEU A 115 23.13 -14.09 -18.68
N ASP A 116 24.03 -14.28 -17.71
CA ASP A 116 24.18 -15.56 -17.05
C ASP A 116 23.00 -15.85 -16.09
N VAL A 117 22.94 -17.08 -15.57
CA VAL A 117 21.84 -17.52 -14.70
C VAL A 117 21.73 -16.65 -13.45
N ALA A 118 22.87 -16.22 -12.87
CA ALA A 118 22.89 -15.40 -11.67
C ALA A 118 22.36 -13.98 -11.93
N THR A 119 22.76 -13.36 -13.05
CA THR A 119 22.32 -12.02 -13.44
C THR A 119 20.83 -12.01 -13.78
N LEU A 120 20.35 -13.04 -14.49
CA LEU A 120 18.93 -13.18 -14.80
C LEU A 120 18.08 -13.35 -13.54
N ALA A 121 18.52 -14.22 -12.62
CA ALA A 121 17.85 -14.40 -11.32
C ALA A 121 17.81 -13.10 -10.51
N ARG A 122 18.86 -12.28 -10.60
CA ARG A 122 18.91 -10.97 -9.94
C ARG A 122 17.95 -9.96 -10.55
N LEU A 123 17.86 -9.86 -11.88
CA LEU A 123 16.88 -9.00 -12.56
C LEU A 123 15.43 -9.34 -12.16
N LEU A 124 15.14 -10.63 -11.92
CA LEU A 124 13.86 -11.11 -11.40
C LEU A 124 13.66 -10.76 -9.92
N ALA A 125 14.67 -11.02 -9.08
CA ALA A 125 14.62 -10.75 -7.65
C ALA A 125 14.43 -9.26 -7.34
N ASP A 126 15.15 -8.40 -8.07
CA ASP A 126 15.07 -6.93 -7.99
C ASP A 126 13.79 -6.39 -8.65
N ARG A 127 12.96 -7.28 -9.23
CA ARG A 127 11.74 -6.95 -9.98
C ARG A 127 11.99 -5.90 -11.05
N ILE A 128 13.07 -6.02 -11.81
CA ILE A 128 13.30 -5.21 -13.02
C ILE A 128 12.56 -5.86 -14.19
N ILE A 129 12.57 -7.19 -14.22
CA ILE A 129 11.79 -8.02 -15.14
C ILE A 129 10.92 -9.01 -14.35
N GLU A 130 9.90 -9.54 -14.99
CA GLU A 130 8.99 -10.56 -14.48
C GLU A 130 8.90 -11.71 -15.50
N GLU A 131 8.74 -12.94 -15.03
CA GLU A 131 8.51 -14.10 -15.90
C GLU A 131 7.15 -13.98 -16.60
N THR A 132 7.07 -14.53 -17.81
CA THR A 132 5.81 -14.65 -18.55
C THR A 132 5.43 -16.11 -18.74
N GLU A 133 4.22 -16.37 -19.21
CA GLU A 133 3.78 -17.74 -19.56
C GLU A 133 4.61 -18.33 -20.72
N GLU A 134 5.21 -17.46 -21.53
CA GLU A 134 6.08 -17.85 -22.65
C GLU A 134 7.52 -18.05 -22.19
N THR A 135 8.10 -19.19 -22.58
CA THR A 135 9.52 -19.50 -22.30
C THR A 135 10.43 -18.47 -22.97
N ASP A 136 11.46 -18.02 -22.25
CA ASP A 136 12.48 -17.07 -22.73
C ASP A 136 11.95 -15.67 -23.09
N ARG A 137 10.76 -15.34 -22.59
CA ARG A 137 10.18 -13.99 -22.65
C ARG A 137 9.93 -13.45 -21.25
N PHE A 138 10.26 -12.18 -21.09
CA PHE A 138 10.19 -11.46 -19.83
C PHE A 138 9.39 -10.19 -19.99
N ARG A 139 8.57 -9.88 -18.99
CA ARG A 139 7.88 -8.61 -18.89
C ARG A 139 8.80 -7.63 -18.16
N VAL A 140 9.26 -6.60 -18.86
CA VAL A 140 10.01 -5.49 -18.26
C VAL A 140 9.03 -4.59 -17.53
N ARG A 141 9.30 -4.30 -16.26
CA ARG A 141 8.41 -3.44 -15.45
C ARG A 141 8.46 -1.99 -15.88
N ASP A 142 9.65 -1.48 -16.24
CA ASP A 142 9.81 -0.17 -16.85
C ASP A 142 10.94 -0.19 -17.87
N GLN A 143 10.61 0.01 -19.14
CA GLN A 143 11.56 -0.02 -20.24
C GLN A 143 12.66 1.02 -20.10
N ARG A 144 12.36 2.17 -19.48
CA ARG A 144 13.33 3.25 -19.26
C ARG A 144 14.51 2.80 -18.41
N VAL A 145 14.28 1.93 -17.42
CA VAL A 145 15.36 1.37 -16.57
C VAL A 145 16.34 0.55 -17.39
N ILE A 146 15.85 -0.23 -18.35
CA ILE A 146 16.72 -1.02 -19.26
C ILE A 146 17.54 -0.09 -20.17
N GLU A 147 16.95 1.01 -20.63
CA GLU A 147 17.62 2.02 -21.46
C GLU A 147 18.70 2.78 -20.67
N ASP A 148 18.43 3.12 -19.41
CA ASP A 148 19.39 3.76 -18.50
C ASP A 148 20.55 2.82 -18.17
N PHE A 149 20.28 1.53 -17.95
CA PHE A 149 21.33 0.53 -17.73
C PHE A 149 22.21 0.34 -18.96
N ALA A 150 21.61 0.21 -20.15
CA ALA A 150 22.34 0.13 -21.41
C ALA A 150 23.24 1.38 -21.62
N THR A 151 22.76 2.55 -21.22
CA THR A 151 23.52 3.82 -21.28
C THR A 151 24.77 3.79 -20.39
N LEU A 152 24.70 3.20 -19.20
CA LEU A 152 25.85 3.02 -18.32
C LEU A 152 26.81 1.92 -18.81
N ILE A 153 26.27 0.82 -19.34
CA ILE A 153 27.06 -0.28 -19.93
C ILE A 153 27.87 0.21 -21.13
N ALA A 154 27.28 1.04 -22.00
CA ALA A 154 27.97 1.66 -23.12
C ALA A 154 29.15 2.56 -22.70
N ARG A 155 29.20 2.98 -21.43
CA ARG A 155 30.31 3.73 -20.81
C ARG A 155 31.31 2.83 -20.07
N GLY A 156 31.17 1.51 -20.20
CA GLY A 156 32.06 0.52 -19.61
C GLY A 156 31.71 0.09 -18.19
N MET A 157 30.54 0.49 -17.66
CA MET A 157 30.12 0.06 -16.33
C MET A 157 29.57 -1.38 -16.37
N PRO A 158 30.11 -2.33 -15.57
CA PRO A 158 29.59 -3.70 -15.54
C PRO A 158 28.15 -3.76 -15.03
N LEU A 159 27.30 -4.56 -15.68
CA LEU A 159 25.90 -4.75 -15.29
C LEU A 159 25.76 -5.18 -13.82
N ALA A 160 26.62 -6.07 -13.33
CA ALA A 160 26.61 -6.52 -11.94
C ALA A 160 26.79 -5.34 -10.95
N THR A 161 27.66 -4.38 -11.27
CA THR A 161 27.88 -3.17 -10.46
C THR A 161 26.67 -2.25 -10.50
N ILE A 162 26.05 -2.09 -11.67
CA ILE A 162 24.81 -1.29 -11.84
C ILE A 162 23.71 -1.87 -10.96
N LEU A 163 23.43 -3.17 -11.10
CA LEU A 163 22.38 -3.86 -10.32
C LEU A 163 22.65 -3.80 -8.81
N GLN A 164 23.91 -3.96 -8.38
CA GLN A 164 24.27 -3.81 -6.98
C GLN A 164 24.03 -2.40 -6.46
N THR A 165 24.39 -1.39 -7.23
CA THR A 165 24.21 0.01 -6.85
C THR A 165 22.73 0.36 -6.80
N THR A 166 21.95 -0.04 -7.82
CA THR A 166 20.49 0.18 -7.86
C THR A 166 19.80 -0.49 -6.68
N ALA A 167 20.08 -1.77 -6.39
CA ALA A 167 19.48 -2.46 -5.26
C ALA A 167 19.78 -1.80 -3.90
N ALA A 168 21.01 -1.30 -3.72
CA ALA A 168 21.37 -0.57 -2.50
C ALA A 168 20.63 0.78 -2.38
N VAL A 169 20.51 1.52 -3.48
CA VAL A 169 19.75 2.78 -3.54
C VAL A 169 18.27 2.52 -3.26
N ASP A 170 17.68 1.50 -3.89
CA ASP A 170 16.27 1.14 -3.71
C ASP A 170 15.97 0.77 -2.24
N ALA A 171 16.88 0.08 -1.55
CA ALA A 171 16.73 -0.23 -0.13
C ALA A 171 16.62 1.04 0.74
N HIS A 172 17.43 2.06 0.46
CA HIS A 172 17.37 3.35 1.15
C HIS A 172 16.10 4.15 0.79
N LEU A 173 15.68 4.12 -0.48
CA LEU A 173 14.45 4.76 -0.92
C LEU A 173 13.21 4.10 -0.30
N ASP A 174 13.23 2.78 -0.13
CA ASP A 174 12.19 2.02 0.57
C ASP A 174 12.05 2.44 2.03
N GLU A 175 13.17 2.65 2.74
CA GLU A 175 13.17 3.17 4.10
C GLU A 175 12.56 4.59 4.16
N ALA A 176 13.04 5.50 3.30
CA ALA A 176 12.49 6.85 3.19
C ALA A 176 10.99 6.87 2.83
N ALA A 177 10.55 5.95 1.97
CA ALA A 177 9.14 5.82 1.60
C ALA A 177 8.28 5.39 2.81
N ARG A 178 8.75 4.45 3.64
CA ARG A 178 8.05 4.04 4.86
C ARG A 178 7.94 5.19 5.86
N GLU A 179 8.98 6.00 6.01
CA GLU A 179 8.95 7.19 6.86
C GLU A 179 7.92 8.21 6.38
N LEU A 180 7.91 8.52 5.08
CA LEU A 180 6.95 9.46 4.49
C LEU A 180 5.51 8.96 4.63
N ALA A 181 5.27 7.68 4.38
CA ALA A 181 3.96 7.06 4.57
C ALA A 181 3.51 7.10 6.04
N GLY A 182 4.42 6.81 6.98
CA GLY A 182 4.18 6.89 8.41
C GLY A 182 3.86 8.32 8.90
N ALA A 183 4.53 9.33 8.35
CA ALA A 183 4.25 10.74 8.63
C ALA A 183 2.84 11.14 8.16
N GLY A 184 2.43 10.71 6.96
CA GLY A 184 1.08 10.92 6.45
C GLY A 184 0.01 10.27 7.32
N HIS A 185 0.24 9.01 7.70
CA HIS A 185 -0.66 8.29 8.60
C HIS A 185 -0.81 9.01 9.96
N SER A 186 0.31 9.44 10.54
CA SER A 186 0.33 10.18 11.81
C SER A 186 -0.46 11.48 11.72
N GLU A 187 -0.37 12.19 10.59
CA GLU A 187 -1.11 13.43 10.39
C GLU A 187 -2.63 13.20 10.25
N VAL A 188 -3.04 12.12 9.56
CA VAL A 188 -4.45 11.71 9.51
C VAL A 188 -4.97 11.40 10.92
N VAL A 189 -4.22 10.62 11.70
CA VAL A 189 -4.58 10.28 13.09
C VAL A 189 -4.68 11.53 13.96
N ARG A 190 -3.76 12.49 13.80
CA ARG A 190 -3.76 13.75 14.55
C ARG A 190 -4.98 14.61 14.24
N GLN A 191 -5.37 14.71 12.96
CA GLN A 191 -6.50 15.55 12.54
C GLN A 191 -7.87 14.88 12.72
N ARG A 192 -7.95 13.55 12.61
CA ARG A 192 -9.22 12.84 12.49
C ARG A 192 -9.43 11.71 13.51
N GLY A 193 -8.41 11.33 14.25
CA GLY A 193 -8.44 10.26 15.25
C GLY A 193 -7.96 8.91 14.72
N ALA A 194 -7.63 8.01 15.65
CA ALA A 194 -7.16 6.66 15.33
C ALA A 194 -8.26 5.82 14.67
N GLY A 195 -7.91 5.09 13.61
CA GLY A 195 -8.85 4.27 12.85
C GLY A 195 -9.85 5.08 12.02
N TRP A 196 -9.59 6.38 11.81
CA TRP A 196 -10.44 7.20 10.96
C TRP A 196 -10.44 6.70 9.52
N TYR A 197 -11.62 6.72 8.93
CA TYR A 197 -11.86 6.40 7.53
C TYR A 197 -12.92 7.37 6.98
N PRO A 198 -12.76 7.88 5.75
CA PRO A 198 -13.73 8.79 5.17
C PRO A 198 -15.13 8.18 5.11
N SER A 199 -16.11 8.88 5.66
CA SER A 199 -17.48 8.40 5.75
C SER A 199 -18.43 9.08 4.76
N ASN A 200 -18.02 10.18 4.14
CA ASN A 200 -18.80 10.95 3.17
C ASN A 200 -17.89 11.56 2.10
N ASP A 201 -18.48 12.10 1.03
CA ASP A 201 -17.77 12.63 -0.13
C ASP A 201 -16.83 13.80 0.22
N THR A 202 -17.18 14.62 1.21
CA THR A 202 -16.34 15.74 1.68
C THR A 202 -15.09 15.22 2.40
N GLU A 203 -15.24 14.21 3.25
CA GLU A 203 -14.11 13.55 3.93
C GLU A 203 -13.22 12.79 2.95
N LEU A 204 -13.85 12.21 1.93
CA LEU A 204 -13.16 11.51 0.84
C LEU A 204 -12.32 12.49 0.02
N ALA A 205 -12.91 13.60 -0.42
CA ALA A 205 -12.22 14.66 -1.14
C ALA A 205 -11.03 15.20 -0.33
N TRP A 206 -11.21 15.42 0.97
CA TRP A 206 -10.11 15.84 1.85
C TRP A 206 -8.97 14.81 1.91
N ALA A 207 -9.28 13.52 1.99
CA ALA A 207 -8.26 12.46 2.02
C ALA A 207 -7.51 12.37 0.69
N ALA A 208 -8.25 12.47 -0.43
CA ALA A 208 -7.71 12.54 -1.78
C ALA A 208 -6.72 13.71 -1.89
N ASP A 209 -7.15 14.92 -1.54
CA ASP A 209 -6.35 16.14 -1.60
C ASP A 209 -5.07 16.04 -0.76
N LEU A 210 -5.15 15.45 0.43
CA LEU A 210 -4.00 15.23 1.30
C LEU A 210 -2.99 14.27 0.67
N VAL A 211 -3.44 13.10 0.20
CA VAL A 211 -2.59 12.11 -0.46
C VAL A 211 -1.93 12.70 -1.71
N ASP A 212 -2.68 13.47 -2.48
CA ASP A 212 -2.19 14.12 -3.68
C ASP A 212 -1.15 15.20 -3.38
N ALA A 213 -1.38 16.01 -2.35
CA ALA A 213 -0.42 17.00 -1.88
C ALA A 213 0.86 16.32 -1.39
N MET A 214 0.73 15.25 -0.59
CA MET A 214 1.85 14.44 -0.14
C MET A 214 2.63 13.85 -1.32
N ARG A 215 1.94 13.25 -2.30
CA ARG A 215 2.53 12.65 -3.50
C ARG A 215 3.39 13.66 -4.26
N ARG A 216 2.86 14.86 -4.48
CA ARG A 216 3.59 15.95 -5.17
C ARG A 216 4.81 16.44 -4.37
N VAL A 217 4.65 16.64 -3.06
CA VAL A 217 5.73 17.17 -2.20
C VAL A 217 6.83 16.13 -2.00
N ALA A 218 6.47 14.88 -1.68
CA ALA A 218 7.41 13.78 -1.50
C ALA A 218 8.30 13.59 -2.73
N ARG A 219 7.72 13.57 -3.93
CA ARG A 219 8.48 13.43 -5.18
C ARG A 219 9.50 14.55 -5.38
N ARG A 220 9.07 15.81 -5.25
CA ARG A 220 9.98 16.95 -5.40
C ARG A 220 11.07 16.95 -4.33
N SER A 221 10.70 16.64 -3.09
CA SER A 221 11.64 16.57 -1.97
C SER A 221 12.67 15.47 -2.16
N ALA A 222 12.25 14.27 -2.60
CA ALA A 222 13.12 13.14 -2.87
C ALA A 222 14.16 13.47 -3.96
N HIS A 223 13.75 14.03 -5.10
CA HIS A 223 14.67 14.45 -6.15
C HIS A 223 15.66 15.49 -5.64
N ALA A 224 15.18 16.56 -5.00
CA ALA A 224 16.06 17.60 -4.49
C ALA A 224 17.02 17.09 -3.40
N SER A 225 16.62 16.10 -2.62
CA SER A 225 17.48 15.48 -1.60
C SER A 225 18.51 14.56 -2.22
N LEU A 226 18.14 13.79 -3.25
CA LEU A 226 19.07 12.98 -4.03
C LEU A 226 20.10 13.86 -4.75
N ASP A 227 19.68 14.94 -5.40
CA ASP A 227 20.59 15.87 -6.09
C ASP A 227 21.63 16.44 -5.12
N ARG A 228 21.21 16.91 -3.94
CA ARG A 228 22.14 17.40 -2.91
C ARG A 228 23.08 16.31 -2.39
N ALA A 229 22.57 15.10 -2.20
CA ALA A 229 23.38 13.98 -1.73
C ALA A 229 24.42 13.57 -2.77
N LEU A 230 24.05 13.57 -4.05
CA LEU A 230 24.97 13.29 -5.16
C LEU A 230 26.03 14.38 -5.30
N ASP A 231 25.65 15.66 -5.22
CA ASP A 231 26.60 16.78 -5.26
C ASP A 231 27.67 16.63 -4.15
N GLU A 232 27.25 16.30 -2.93
CA GLU A 232 28.19 16.12 -1.82
C GLU A 232 29.04 14.84 -1.95
N ALA A 233 28.44 13.75 -2.43
CA ALA A 233 29.15 12.50 -2.67
C ALA A 233 30.22 12.68 -3.75
N VAL A 234 29.89 13.31 -4.88
CA VAL A 234 30.83 13.61 -5.97
C VAL A 234 31.96 14.51 -5.48
N ARG A 235 31.66 15.57 -4.73
CA ARG A 235 32.70 16.44 -4.13
C ARG A 235 33.62 15.66 -3.19
N THR A 236 33.08 14.72 -2.43
CA THR A 236 33.85 13.89 -1.52
C THR A 236 34.77 12.93 -2.25
N GLU A 237 34.28 12.26 -3.30
CA GLU A 237 35.09 11.38 -4.13
C GLU A 237 36.19 12.15 -4.88
N LEU A 238 35.88 13.33 -5.44
CA LEU A 238 36.90 14.18 -6.09
C LEU A 238 38.03 14.58 -5.12
N ARG A 239 37.69 14.93 -3.87
CA ARG A 239 38.70 15.21 -2.83
C ARG A 239 39.58 13.99 -2.53
N ARG A 240 38.98 12.80 -2.48
CA ARG A 240 39.73 11.54 -2.26
C ARG A 240 40.70 11.26 -3.41
N TYR A 241 40.25 11.38 -4.66
CA TYR A 241 41.11 11.20 -5.84
C TYR A 241 42.31 12.16 -5.82
N GLN A 242 42.08 13.44 -5.54
CA GLN A 242 43.15 14.45 -5.45
C GLN A 242 44.15 14.14 -4.33
N GLN A 243 43.69 13.59 -3.20
CA GLN A 243 44.55 13.19 -2.09
C GLN A 243 45.41 11.95 -2.43
N TYR A 244 44.87 11.01 -3.20
CA TYR A 244 45.65 9.86 -3.69
C TYR A 244 46.75 10.30 -4.67
N GLU A 245 46.45 11.17 -5.63
CA GLU A 245 47.47 11.69 -6.55
C GLU A 245 48.58 12.47 -5.83
N ALA A 246 48.24 13.26 -4.80
CA ALA A 246 49.23 13.99 -4.01
C ALA A 246 50.13 13.04 -3.19
N ALA A 247 49.57 11.97 -2.62
CA ALA A 247 50.34 10.97 -1.86
C ALA A 247 51.28 10.14 -2.75
N ASP A 248 50.87 9.82 -3.97
CA ASP A 248 51.72 9.12 -4.95
C ASP A 248 52.83 10.03 -5.52
N ALA A 249 52.60 11.35 -5.57
CA ALA A 249 53.60 12.32 -6.02
C ALA A 249 54.71 12.59 -4.99
N ASP A 250 54.37 12.58 -3.69
CA ASP A 250 55.34 12.79 -2.59
C ASP A 250 56.13 11.52 -2.21
N GLY A 251 55.72 10.34 -2.68
CA GLY A 251 56.37 9.06 -2.44
C GLY A 251 57.44 8.64 -3.46
N LYS A 252 57.77 9.52 -4.42
CA LYS A 252 58.67 9.26 -5.56
C LYS A 252 59.86 10.21 -5.57
#